data_AF-A0A841N0E1-F1
#
_entry.id   AF-A0A841N0E1-F1
#
_cell.length_a   1.000
_cell.length_b   1.000
_cell.length_c   1.000
_cell.angle_alpha   90.00
_cell.angle_beta   90.00
_cell.angle_gamma   90.00
#
_symmetry.space_group_name_H-M   'P 1'
#
loop_
_entity.id
_entity.type
_entity.pdbx_description
1 polymer ?
#
loop_
_entity_poly.entity_id
_entity_poly.type
_entity_poly.pdbx_seq_one_letter_code
_entity_poly.pdbx_strand_id
1 'polypeptide(L)'
;MDLSRKLTLEEESLREELVTLEERIRLKIRRICETNLKLPYERLAAGRHLKELCLLAIASIDNGDEITLAASLRELREKGINI
;
A
#
# COMPACT_ATOMS: atom_id res chain seq x y z
N MET A 1 -9.44 -0.05 22.40
CA MET A 1 -9.71 -1.47 22.71
C MET A 1 -9.49 -2.21 21.41
N ASP A 2 -8.24 -2.49 21.06
CA ASP A 2 -7.92 -3.19 19.81
C ASP A 2 -8.03 -4.68 20.06
N LEU A 3 -9.21 -5.22 19.75
CA LEU A 3 -9.34 -6.65 19.47
C LEU A 3 -8.67 -6.88 18.12
N SER A 4 -7.33 -6.95 18.13
CA SER A 4 -6.56 -7.31 16.94
C SER A 4 -7.06 -8.67 16.47
N ARG A 5 -7.78 -8.70 15.35
CA ARG A 5 -8.21 -9.93 14.70
C ARG A 5 -6.97 -10.82 14.54
N LYS A 6 -7.08 -12.10 14.90
CA LYS A 6 -6.04 -13.07 14.56
C LYS A 6 -6.07 -13.26 13.06
N LEU A 7 -5.00 -12.84 12.40
CA LEU A 7 -4.81 -13.01 10.97
C LEU A 7 -4.53 -14.49 10.67
N THR A 8 -4.93 -14.92 9.48
CA THR A 8 -4.44 -16.19 8.93
C THR A 8 -2.99 -16.05 8.47
N LEU A 9 -2.28 -17.17 8.29
CA LEU A 9 -0.91 -17.15 7.75
C LEU A 9 -0.83 -16.46 6.37
N GLU A 10 -1.88 -16.60 5.56
CA GLU A 10 -1.98 -15.96 4.24
C GLU A 10 -2.15 -14.43 4.38
N GLU A 11 -3.00 -13.99 5.31
CA GLU A 11 -3.20 -12.57 5.61
C GLU A 11 -1.94 -11.92 6.19
N GLU A 12 -1.20 -12.64 7.05
CA GLU A 12 0.08 -12.18 7.58
C GLU A 12 1.12 -11.99 6.48
N SER A 13 1.27 -12.98 5.59
CA SER A 13 2.18 -12.88 4.44
C SER A 13 1.81 -11.71 3.52
N LEU A 14 0.53 -11.59 3.19
CA LEU A 14 0.04 -10.51 2.34
C LEU A 14 0.27 -9.13 2.98
N ARG A 15 0.04 -9.02 4.28
CA ARG A 15 0.28 -7.80 5.05
C ARG A 15 1.76 -7.42 5.05
N GLU A 16 2.67 -8.37 5.24
CA GLU A 16 4.11 -8.13 5.18
C GLU A 16 4.57 -7.62 3.80
N GLU A 17 4.04 -8.21 2.73
CA GLU A 17 4.32 -7.77 1.36
C GLU A 17 3.84 -6.33 1.11
N LEU A 18 2.62 -6.02 1.56
CA LEU A 18 2.04 -4.67 1.45
C LEU A 18 2.82 -3.63 2.27
N VAL A 19 3.25 -3.98 3.48
CA VAL A 19 4.10 -3.11 4.33
C VAL A 19 5.43 -2.83 3.65
N THR A 20 6.08 -3.87 3.11
CA THR A 20 7.35 -3.74 2.39
C THR A 20 7.19 -2.84 1.16
N LEU A 21 6.10 -2.99 0.42
CA LEU A 21 5.81 -2.15 -0.73
C LEU A 21 5.58 -0.69 -0.33
N GLU A 22 4.78 -0.45 0.71
CA GLU A 22 4.49 0.89 1.24
C GLU A 22 5.78 1.62 1.63
N GLU A 23 6.67 0.93 2.34
CA GLU A 23 7.94 1.50 2.78
C GLU A 23 8.84 1.86 1.58
N ARG A 24 8.91 1.00 0.57
CA ARG A 24 9.65 1.29 -0.68
C ARG A 24 9.10 2.50 -1.40
N ILE A 25 7.78 2.65 -1.49
CA ILE A 25 7.13 3.81 -2.11
C ILE A 25 7.43 5.07 -1.30
N ARG A 26 7.28 5.01 0.03
CA ARG A 26 7.55 6.11 0.96
C ARG A 26 8.98 6.61 0.85
N LEU A 27 9.97 5.72 0.83
CA LEU A 27 11.38 6.06 0.67
C LEU A 27 11.66 6.74 -0.68
N LYS A 28 11.06 6.26 -1.77
CA LYS A 28 11.19 6.91 -3.09
C LYS A 28 10.62 8.32 -3.09
N ILE A 29 9.40 8.50 -2.57
CA ILE A 29 8.75 9.81 -2.46
C ILE A 29 9.61 10.76 -1.61
N ARG A 30 10.08 10.29 -0.46
CA ARG A 30 10.96 11.06 0.43
C ARG A 30 12.21 11.53 -0.28
N ARG A 31 12.92 10.62 -0.97
CA ARG A 31 14.11 10.95 -1.75
C ARG A 31 13.83 12.02 -2.81
N ILE A 32 12.71 11.92 -3.52
CA ILE A 32 12.30 12.91 -4.54
C ILE A 32 12.12 14.30 -3.91
N CYS A 33 11.42 14.35 -2.77
CA CYS A 33 11.20 15.60 -2.05
C CYS A 33 12.50 16.20 -1.49
N GLU A 34 13.37 15.40 -0.89
CA GLU A 34 14.64 15.86 -0.30
C GLU A 34 15.63 16.35 -1.37
N THR A 35 15.67 15.69 -2.53
CA THR A 35 16.60 16.05 -3.61
C THR A 35 16.07 17.14 -4.54
N ASN A 36 14.85 17.64 -4.32
CA ASN A 36 14.14 18.54 -5.24
C ASN A 36 14.16 18.06 -6.69
N LEU A 37 14.16 16.74 -6.90
CA LEU A 37 14.09 16.13 -8.21
C LEU A 37 12.78 16.59 -8.86
N LYS A 38 12.87 17.38 -9.94
CA LYS A 38 11.69 17.84 -10.70
C LYS A 38 11.03 16.64 -11.36
N LEU A 39 10.13 15.98 -10.65
CA LEU A 39 9.20 15.04 -11.24
C LEU A 39 7.94 15.79 -11.70
N PRO A 40 7.36 15.39 -12.84
CA PRO A 40 6.01 15.80 -13.19
C PRO A 40 5.06 15.50 -12.02
N TYR A 41 4.20 16.46 -11.70
CA TYR A 41 3.22 16.37 -10.61
C TYR A 41 2.45 15.04 -10.66
N GLU A 42 2.02 14.62 -11.85
CA GLU A 42 1.29 13.38 -12.11
C GLU A 42 2.03 12.12 -11.63
N ARG A 43 3.36 12.06 -11.78
CA ARG A 43 4.16 10.91 -11.34
C ARG A 43 4.29 10.86 -9.82
N LEU A 44 4.41 12.01 -9.17
CA LEU A 44 4.45 12.09 -7.70
C LEU A 44 3.08 11.76 -7.10
N ALA A 45 2.00 12.26 -7.71
CA ALA A 45 0.63 11.95 -7.34
C ALA A 45 0.34 10.45 -7.47
N ALA A 46 0.75 9.82 -8.58
CA ALA A 46 0.62 8.37 -8.76
C ALA A 46 1.36 7.57 -7.67
N GLY A 47 2.56 8.01 -7.27
CA GLY A 47 3.29 7.39 -6.15
C GLY A 47 2.56 7.53 -4.81
N ARG A 48 1.98 8.71 -4.52
CA ARG A 48 1.19 8.93 -3.29
C ARG A 48 -0.06 8.07 -3.27
N HIS A 49 -0.76 7.99 -4.40
CA HIS A 49 -1.94 7.14 -4.55
C HIS A 49 -1.62 5.65 -4.32
N LEU A 50 -0.51 5.15 -4.86
CA LEU A 50 -0.05 3.78 -4.59
C LEU A 50 0.23 3.55 -3.10
N LYS A 51 0.84 4.54 -2.42
CA LYS A 51 1.08 4.47 -0.98
C LYS A 51 -0.25 4.35 -0.21
N GLU A 52 -1.24 5.16 -0.58
CA GLU A 52 -2.56 5.17 0.06
C GLU A 52 -3.31 3.86 -0.16
N LEU A 53 -3.23 3.27 -1.36
CA LEU A 53 -3.80 1.94 -1.64
C LEU A 53 -3.17 0.84 -0.78
N CYS A 54 -1.85 0.86 -0.59
CA CYS A 54 -1.17 -0.11 0.28
C CYS A 54 -1.65 0.03 1.73
N LEU A 55 -1.76 1.26 2.24
CA LEU A 55 -2.28 1.53 3.58
C LEU A 55 -3.73 1.09 3.75
N LEU A 56 -4.58 1.34 2.74
CA LEU A 56 -5.97 0.91 2.74
C LEU A 56 -6.08 -0.63 2.77
N ALA A 57 -5.27 -1.32 1.98
CA ALA A 57 -5.22 -2.78 1.98
C ALA A 57 -4.77 -3.35 3.34
N ILE A 58 -3.71 -2.80 3.93
CA ILE A 58 -3.24 -3.20 5.27
C ILE A 58 -4.34 -2.98 6.32
N ALA A 59 -4.97 -1.81 6.32
CA ALA A 59 -6.06 -1.52 7.24
C ALA A 59 -7.27 -2.45 7.01
N SER A 60 -7.54 -2.83 5.77
CA SER A 60 -8.61 -3.77 5.44
C SER A 60 -8.31 -5.18 5.96
N ILE A 61 -7.05 -5.63 5.90
CA ILE A 61 -6.61 -6.89 6.51
C ILE A 61 -6.80 -6.82 8.04
N ASP A 62 -6.30 -5.76 8.67
CA ASP A 62 -6.34 -5.59 10.13
C ASP A 62 -7.80 -5.52 10.66
N ASN A 63 -8.72 -4.95 9.87
CA ASN A 63 -10.15 -4.83 10.20
C ASN A 63 -11.00 -6.01 9.71
N GLY A 64 -10.45 -6.89 8.85
CA GLY A 64 -11.21 -7.97 8.25
C GLY A 64 -12.22 -7.56 7.17
N ASP A 65 -12.00 -6.43 6.52
CA ASP A 65 -12.84 -5.92 5.44
C ASP A 65 -12.40 -6.51 4.09
N GLU A 66 -12.94 -7.67 3.76
CA GLU A 66 -12.60 -8.40 2.53
C GLU A 66 -12.99 -7.66 1.25
N ILE A 67 -14.04 -6.83 1.28
CA ILE A 67 -14.53 -6.09 0.11
C ILE A 67 -13.53 -4.99 -0.24
N THR A 68 -13.15 -4.19 0.75
CA THR A 68 -12.18 -3.10 0.56
C THR A 68 -10.79 -3.67 0.24
N LEU A 69 -10.42 -4.80 0.85
CA LEU A 69 -9.18 -5.51 0.52
C LEU A 69 -9.17 -5.95 -0.96
N ALA A 70 -10.20 -6.63 -1.42
CA ALA A 70 -10.28 -7.11 -2.81
C ALA A 70 -10.27 -5.96 -3.83
N ALA A 71 -10.95 -4.85 -3.52
CA ALA A 71 -10.92 -3.65 -4.36
C ALA A 71 -9.50 -3.03 -4.43
N SER A 72 -8.83 -2.92 -3.28
CA SER A 72 -7.47 -2.38 -3.19
C SER A 72 -6.46 -3.24 -3.96
N LEU A 73 -6.54 -4.56 -3.82
CA LEU A 73 -5.67 -5.50 -4.54
C LEU A 73 -5.92 -5.47 -6.05
N ARG A 74 -7.18 -5.36 -6.49
CA ARG A 74 -7.50 -5.21 -7.91
C ARG A 74 -6.85 -3.95 -8.48
N GLU A 75 -6.98 -2.82 -7.80
CA GLU A 75 -6.41 -1.57 -8.27
C GLU A 75 -4.86 -1.61 -8.30
N LEU A 76 -4.23 -2.26 -7.32
CA LEU A 76 -2.78 -2.49 -7.33
C LEU A 76 -2.35 -3.31 -8.56
N ARG A 77 -3.08 -4.37 -8.90
CA ARG A 77 -2.83 -5.18 -10.10
C ARG A 77 -3.01 -4.40 -11.40
N GLU A 78 -4.04 -3.57 -11.49
CA GLU A 78 -4.25 -2.68 -12.65
C GLU A 78 -3.09 -1.69 -12.85
N LYS A 79 -2.40 -1.32 -11.77
CA LYS A 79 -1.19 -0.48 -11.80
C LYS A 79 0.11 -1.29 -11.99
N GLY A 80 0.00 -2.58 -12.28
CA GLY A 80 1.13 -3.47 -12.56
C GLY A 80 1.88 -3.97 -11.32
N ILE A 81 1.27 -3.86 -10.14
CA ILE A 81 1.83 -4.40 -8.91
C ILE A 81 1.25 -5.79 -8.66
N ASN A 82 2.12 -6.80 -8.79
CA ASN A 82 1.78 -8.18 -8.48
C ASN A 82 2.10 -8.49 -7.02
N ILE A 83 1.03 -8.60 -6.24
CA ILE A 83 0.94 -9.09 -4.87
C ILE A 83 -0.18 -10.14 -4.85
#